data_AF-A0A3N5GR93-F1
#
_entry.id   AF-A0A3N5GR93-F1
#
_cell.length_a   1.000
_cell.length_b   1.000
_cell.length_c   1.000
_cell.angle_alpha   90.00
_cell.angle_beta   90.00
_cell.angle_gamma   90.00
#
_symmetry.space_group_name_H-M   'P 1'
#
loop_
_entity.id
_entity.type
_entity.pdbx_description
1 polymer ?
#
loop_
_entity_poly.entity_id
_entity_poly.type
_entity_poly.pdbx_seq_one_letter_code
_entity_poly.pdbx_strand_id
1 'polypeptide(L)'
;MRIFLESGAHVVVEDLGNVPTFVRESIARLGLPGYRVLRWARDWDSPGEPFQDPASYPPASVAITGTHDTDTLAEWWESTTPEERASLASLPSVMALGGRPPDFTPIELNSANRDILLEAVYASASDLLILPIQDVFGWRERINEPGTVNDTNWTFRLPWPVDQLNSEPEARACAERLRNWADRHGRR
;
A
#
# COMPACT_ATOMS: atom_id res chain seq x y z
N MET A 1 21.30 -17.05 2.60
CA MET A 1 20.47 -16.89 1.38
C MET A 1 20.52 -18.09 0.46
N ARG A 2 21.69 -18.69 0.18
CA ARG A 2 21.82 -19.85 -0.72
C ARG A 2 20.79 -20.95 -0.49
N ILE A 3 20.58 -21.36 0.76
CA ILE A 3 19.61 -22.40 1.16
C ILE A 3 18.16 -22.08 0.71
N PHE A 4 17.75 -20.80 0.74
CA PHE A 4 16.41 -20.39 0.29
C PHE A 4 16.33 -20.20 -1.22
N LEU A 5 17.40 -19.70 -1.85
CA LEU A 5 17.42 -19.51 -3.30
C LEU A 5 17.51 -20.84 -4.05
N GLU A 6 18.19 -21.84 -3.48
CA GLU A 6 18.33 -23.19 -4.03
C GLU A 6 17.01 -23.99 -4.00
N SER A 7 16.04 -23.61 -3.16
CA SER A 7 14.70 -24.21 -3.16
C SER A 7 13.75 -23.59 -4.18
N GLY A 8 14.18 -22.54 -4.91
CA GLY A 8 13.32 -21.75 -5.77
C GLY A 8 12.39 -20.79 -5.02
N ALA A 9 12.59 -20.61 -3.71
CA ALA A 9 11.81 -19.66 -2.93
C ALA A 9 12.24 -18.22 -3.21
N HIS A 10 11.26 -17.33 -3.33
CA HIS A 10 11.49 -15.89 -3.36
C HIS A 10 11.54 -15.37 -1.91
N VAL A 11 12.50 -14.49 -1.64
CA VAL A 11 12.70 -13.87 -0.32
C VAL A 11 12.33 -12.40 -0.43
N VAL A 12 11.50 -11.94 0.51
CA VAL A 12 11.17 -10.52 0.71
C VAL A 12 11.63 -10.15 2.12
N VAL A 13 12.14 -8.93 2.29
CA VAL A 13 12.61 -8.43 3.58
C VAL A 13 11.67 -7.35 4.08
N GLU A 14 11.05 -7.59 5.22
CA GLU A 14 10.35 -6.56 5.98
C GLU A 14 11.37 -5.62 6.64
N ASP A 15 11.68 -4.50 5.98
CA ASP A 15 12.64 -3.47 6.43
C ASP A 15 11.93 -2.22 6.99
N LEU A 16 10.91 -2.47 7.83
CA LEU A 16 10.03 -1.44 8.41
C LEU A 16 10.49 -0.98 9.80
N GLY A 17 10.08 0.23 10.18
CA GLY A 17 10.43 0.84 11.47
C GLY A 17 11.80 1.52 11.47
N ASN A 18 12.48 1.51 12.62
CA ASN A 18 13.80 2.14 12.79
C ASN A 18 14.90 1.20 12.29
N VAL A 19 15.10 1.18 10.98
CA VAL A 19 16.09 0.33 10.31
C VAL A 19 17.40 1.10 10.10
N PRO A 20 18.53 0.65 10.68
CA PRO A 20 19.83 1.27 10.45
C PRO A 20 20.22 1.28 8.96
N THR A 21 20.86 2.35 8.50
CA THR A 21 21.21 2.55 7.07
C THR A 21 22.00 1.37 6.48
N PHE A 22 22.95 0.80 7.23
CA PHE A 22 23.77 -0.33 6.78
C PHE A 22 22.94 -1.59 6.45
N VAL A 23 21.75 -1.76 7.06
CA VAL A 23 20.84 -2.87 6.79
C VAL A 23 20.23 -2.69 5.40
N ARG A 24 19.73 -1.49 5.08
CA ARG A 24 19.18 -1.17 3.75
C ARG A 24 20.23 -1.32 2.64
N GLU A 25 21.45 -0.89 2.89
CA GLU A 25 22.57 -1.12 1.96
C GLU A 25 22.85 -2.62 1.75
N SER A 26 22.74 -3.42 2.81
CA SER A 26 22.96 -4.87 2.73
C SER A 26 21.86 -5.57 1.94
N ILE A 27 20.60 -5.19 2.17
CA ILE A 27 19.43 -5.66 1.41
C ILE A 27 19.60 -5.33 -0.08
N ALA A 28 19.97 -4.08 -0.39
CA ALA A 28 20.21 -3.63 -1.76
C ALA A 28 21.34 -4.42 -2.45
N ARG A 29 22.48 -4.65 -1.77
CA ARG A 29 23.59 -5.46 -2.30
C ARG A 29 23.20 -6.92 -2.56
N LEU A 30 22.26 -7.44 -1.79
CA LEU A 30 21.73 -8.79 -1.95
C LEU A 30 20.63 -8.88 -3.00
N GLY A 31 20.19 -7.75 -3.57
CA GLY A 31 19.10 -7.68 -4.54
C GLY A 31 17.76 -8.15 -3.97
N LEU A 32 17.57 -8.01 -2.65
CA LEU A 32 16.34 -8.46 -1.99
C LEU A 32 15.28 -7.35 -2.01
N PRO A 33 14.02 -7.67 -2.32
CA PRO A 33 12.90 -6.73 -2.21
C PRO A 33 12.66 -6.28 -0.77
N GLY A 34 12.83 -4.98 -0.51
CA GLY A 34 12.36 -4.30 0.70
C GLY A 34 10.95 -3.71 0.52
N TYR A 35 10.29 -3.34 1.61
CA TYR A 35 8.95 -2.77 1.55
C TYR A 35 8.95 -1.27 1.24
N ARG A 36 7.97 -0.84 0.46
CA ARG A 36 7.61 0.56 0.21
C ARG A 36 6.15 0.76 0.59
N VAL A 37 5.94 1.09 1.87
CA VAL A 37 4.61 1.38 2.43
C VAL A 37 4.27 2.83 2.11
N LEU A 38 3.19 3.08 1.37
CA LEU A 38 2.79 4.41 0.89
C LEU A 38 2.92 5.51 1.96
N ARG A 39 2.43 5.23 3.17
CA ARG A 39 2.44 6.20 4.29
C ARG A 39 3.83 6.52 4.87
N TRP A 40 4.81 5.65 4.65
CA TRP A 40 6.18 5.77 5.18
C TRP A 40 7.26 5.93 4.10
N ALA A 41 6.91 5.75 2.83
CA ALA A 41 7.79 5.96 1.69
C ALA A 41 7.97 7.47 1.49
N ARG A 42 8.91 8.04 2.24
CA ARG A 42 9.25 9.46 2.25
C ARG A 42 10.75 9.64 2.14
N ASP A 43 11.17 10.79 1.64
CA ASP A 43 12.55 11.23 1.76
C ASP A 43 12.76 11.89 3.14
N TRP A 44 13.01 11.05 4.15
CA TRP A 44 13.11 11.45 5.55
C TRP A 44 14.29 12.37 5.87
N ASP A 45 15.29 12.45 4.98
CA ASP A 45 16.45 13.33 5.16
C ASP A 45 16.26 14.70 4.49
N SER A 46 15.17 14.87 3.73
CA SER A 46 14.85 16.12 3.02
C SER A 46 13.90 17.02 3.83
N PRO A 47 14.03 18.36 3.73
CA PRO A 47 13.09 19.29 4.36
C PRO A 47 11.64 19.02 3.97
N GLY A 48 10.77 18.91 4.96
CA GLY A 48 9.35 18.62 4.76
C GLY A 48 9.04 17.15 4.49
N GLU A 49 10.04 16.26 4.52
CA GLU A 49 9.91 14.81 4.47
C GLU A 49 8.92 14.34 3.39
N PRO A 50 9.13 14.77 2.12
CA PRO A 50 8.13 14.60 1.08
C PRO A 50 7.90 13.12 0.78
N PHE A 51 6.67 12.78 0.42
CA PHE A 51 6.34 11.45 -0.08
C PHE A 51 7.13 11.14 -1.36
N GLN A 52 7.60 9.90 -1.44
CA GLN A 52 8.17 9.35 -2.66
C GLN A 52 7.03 8.98 -3.60
N ASP A 53 7.15 9.36 -4.88
CA ASP A 53 6.20 8.93 -5.89
C ASP A 53 6.29 7.39 -6.06
N PRO A 54 5.17 6.64 -5.99
CA PRO A 54 5.17 5.20 -6.26
C PRO A 54 5.85 4.79 -7.57
N ALA A 55 5.80 5.62 -8.62
CA ALA A 55 6.47 5.38 -9.89
C ALA A 55 8.02 5.43 -9.79
N SER A 56 8.58 5.96 -8.71
CA SER A 56 10.03 5.99 -8.46
C SER A 56 10.49 4.93 -7.47
N TYR A 57 9.59 4.08 -6.96
CA TYR A 57 9.98 2.97 -6.09
C TYR A 57 10.98 2.04 -6.80
N PRO A 58 11.99 1.50 -6.10
CA PRO A 58 12.95 0.59 -6.72
C PRO A 58 12.26 -0.68 -7.25
N PRO A 59 12.64 -1.22 -8.41
CA PRO A 59 12.08 -2.47 -8.92
C PRO A 59 12.19 -3.63 -7.93
N ALA A 60 13.36 -3.82 -7.31
CA ALA A 60 13.55 -4.76 -6.21
C ALA A 60 12.91 -4.25 -4.91
N SER A 61 11.58 -4.14 -4.88
CA SER A 61 10.80 -3.77 -3.71
C SER A 61 9.36 -4.31 -3.76
N VAL A 62 8.66 -4.15 -2.65
CA VAL A 62 7.25 -4.52 -2.48
C VAL A 62 6.45 -3.27 -2.17
N ALA A 63 5.61 -2.86 -3.12
CA ALA A 63 4.68 -1.76 -2.91
C ALA A 63 3.46 -2.22 -2.10
N ILE A 64 3.09 -1.44 -1.09
CA ILE A 64 1.93 -1.68 -0.25
C ILE A 64 1.38 -0.36 0.31
N THR A 65 0.09 -0.30 0.65
CA THR A 65 -0.55 0.89 1.24
C THR A 65 -0.49 0.92 2.78
N GLY A 66 -0.53 -0.24 3.41
CA GLY A 66 -0.44 -0.47 4.85
C GLY A 66 -0.25 -1.95 5.17
N THR A 67 0.15 -2.28 6.38
CA THR A 67 0.26 -3.67 6.84
C THR A 67 -0.92 -4.03 7.73
N HIS A 68 -0.99 -5.29 8.18
CA HIS A 68 -1.96 -5.72 9.18
C HIS A 68 -1.81 -4.99 10.54
N ASP A 69 -0.64 -4.39 10.78
CA ASP A 69 -0.29 -3.64 12.00
C ASP A 69 -0.62 -2.14 11.91
N THR A 70 -1.05 -1.66 10.75
CA THR A 70 -1.35 -0.23 10.52
C THR A 70 -2.85 0.04 10.43
N ASP A 71 -3.25 1.30 10.60
CA ASP A 71 -4.61 1.75 10.26
C ASP A 71 -4.92 1.39 8.80
N THR A 72 -6.20 1.13 8.50
CA THR A 72 -6.64 1.03 7.10
C THR A 72 -6.33 2.31 6.33
N LEU A 73 -6.27 2.26 5.00
CA LEU A 73 -6.06 3.45 4.17
C LEU A 73 -7.11 4.54 4.46
N ALA A 74 -8.36 4.14 4.73
CA ALA A 74 -9.43 5.06 5.09
C ALA A 74 -9.17 5.76 6.44
N GLU A 75 -8.82 5.01 7.49
CA GLU A 75 -8.53 5.57 8.82
C GLU A 75 -7.24 6.41 8.83
N TRP A 76 -6.21 5.94 8.14
CA TRP A 76 -4.98 6.70 7.99
C TRP A 76 -5.23 8.02 7.26
N TRP A 77 -6.02 7.99 6.18
CA TRP A 77 -6.37 9.20 5.44
C TRP A 77 -7.03 10.24 6.35
N GLU A 78 -7.99 9.82 7.17
CA GLU A 78 -8.73 10.71 8.07
C GLU A 78 -7.89 11.30 9.22
N SER A 79 -6.86 10.58 9.64
CA SER A 79 -5.91 11.06 10.66
C SER A 79 -4.74 11.88 10.08
N THR A 80 -4.50 11.79 8.77
CA THR A 80 -3.45 12.53 8.05
C THR A 80 -3.77 14.03 7.97
N THR A 81 -2.76 14.89 8.05
CA THR A 81 -3.00 16.35 8.01
C THR A 81 -3.44 16.83 6.61
N PRO A 82 -4.16 17.97 6.49
CA PRO A 82 -4.50 18.54 5.19
C PRO A 82 -3.28 18.78 4.30
N GLU A 83 -2.15 19.18 4.87
CA GLU A 83 -0.89 19.41 4.15
C GLU A 83 -0.32 18.11 3.58
N GLU A 84 -0.34 17.02 4.34
CA GLU A 84 0.12 15.70 3.90
C GLU A 84 -0.80 15.11 2.83
N ARG A 85 -2.12 15.26 2.98
CA ARG A 85 -3.11 14.89 1.95
C ARG A 85 -2.87 15.64 0.64
N ALA A 86 -2.64 16.96 0.72
CA ALA A 86 -2.32 17.78 -0.44
C ALA A 86 -0.99 17.37 -1.08
N SER A 87 0.01 16.98 -0.28
CA SER A 87 1.30 16.47 -0.77
C SER A 87 1.14 15.15 -1.55
N LEU A 88 0.39 14.18 -1.02
CA LEU A 88 0.04 12.94 -1.72
C LEU A 88 -0.69 13.21 -3.03
N ALA A 89 -1.69 14.10 -3.00
CA ALA A 89 -2.45 14.50 -4.18
C ALA A 89 -1.60 15.21 -5.25
N SER A 90 -0.44 15.74 -4.86
CA SER A 90 0.51 16.43 -5.74
C SER A 90 1.57 15.49 -6.32
N LEU A 91 1.59 14.21 -5.95
CA LEU A 91 2.50 13.24 -6.55
C LEU A 91 2.19 13.09 -8.05
N PRO A 92 3.20 13.12 -8.93
CA PRO A 92 3.01 12.94 -10.37
C PRO A 92 2.14 11.74 -10.77
N SER A 93 2.33 10.56 -10.16
CA SER A 93 1.50 9.38 -10.43
C SER A 93 0.05 9.55 -10.03
N VAL A 94 -0.22 10.20 -8.90
CA VAL A 94 -1.57 10.54 -8.43
C VAL A 94 -2.23 11.56 -9.36
N MET A 95 -1.49 12.60 -9.77
CA MET A 95 -2.01 13.59 -10.71
C MET A 95 -2.28 13.01 -12.10
N ALA A 96 -1.46 12.07 -12.56
CA ALA A 96 -1.67 11.39 -13.85
C ALA A 96 -2.98 10.60 -13.88
N LEU A 97 -3.45 10.12 -12.71
CA LEU A 97 -4.71 9.42 -12.53
C LEU A 97 -5.90 10.36 -12.27
N GLY A 98 -5.69 11.67 -12.36
CA GLY A 98 -6.73 12.68 -12.19
C GLY A 98 -6.84 13.25 -10.78
N GLY A 99 -6.01 12.81 -9.83
CA GLY A 99 -6.00 13.37 -8.48
C GLY A 99 -5.54 14.82 -8.46
N ARG A 100 -6.24 15.70 -7.74
CA ARG A 100 -5.82 17.09 -7.54
C ARG A 100 -5.92 17.47 -6.07
N PRO A 101 -5.04 18.31 -5.51
CA PRO A 101 -5.08 18.68 -4.10
C PRO A 101 -6.46 19.11 -3.56
N PRO A 102 -7.30 19.88 -4.29
CA PRO A 102 -8.65 20.21 -3.84
C PRO A 102 -9.56 18.99 -3.64
N ASP A 103 -9.41 17.94 -4.45
CA ASP A 103 -10.24 16.73 -4.37
C ASP A 103 -9.93 15.92 -3.11
N PHE A 104 -8.72 16.10 -2.57
CA PHE A 104 -8.22 15.45 -1.36
C PHE A 104 -8.34 16.33 -0.10
N THR A 105 -9.14 17.40 -0.17
CA THR A 105 -9.47 18.24 1.00
C THR A 105 -10.51 17.63 1.96
N PRO A 106 -11.49 16.81 1.54
CA PRO A 106 -12.38 16.15 2.47
C PRO A 106 -11.62 15.23 3.43
N ILE A 107 -12.05 15.23 4.70
CA ILE A 107 -11.49 14.34 5.72
C ILE A 107 -11.78 12.89 5.36
N GLU A 108 -13.01 12.57 4.97
CA GLU A 108 -13.40 11.22 4.57
C GLU A 108 -12.82 10.82 3.21
N LEU A 109 -12.20 9.64 3.16
CA LEU A 109 -11.69 9.08 1.92
C LEU A 109 -12.82 8.47 1.07
N ASN A 110 -13.31 9.23 0.09
CA ASN A 110 -14.28 8.71 -0.87
C ASN A 110 -13.67 7.65 -1.80
N SER A 111 -14.53 6.88 -2.48
CA SER A 111 -14.11 5.79 -3.36
C SER A 111 -13.24 6.24 -4.54
N ALA A 112 -13.47 7.43 -5.10
CA ALA A 112 -12.68 7.93 -6.23
C ALA A 112 -11.24 8.24 -5.81
N ASN A 113 -11.06 8.96 -4.71
CA ASN A 113 -9.75 9.28 -4.16
C ASN A 113 -9.01 8.04 -3.66
N ARG A 114 -9.72 7.12 -3.00
CA ARG A 114 -9.19 5.80 -2.63
C ARG A 114 -8.65 5.08 -3.84
N ASP A 115 -9.46 4.97 -4.90
CA ASP A 115 -9.11 4.23 -6.10
C ASP A 115 -7.91 4.87 -6.81
N ILE A 116 -7.80 6.21 -6.82
CA ILE A 116 -6.62 6.93 -7.34
C ILE A 116 -5.36 6.58 -6.55
N LEU A 117 -5.41 6.60 -5.21
CA LEU A 117 -4.24 6.26 -4.38
C LEU A 117 -3.84 4.79 -4.53
N LEU A 118 -4.83 3.89 -4.55
CA LEU A 118 -4.61 2.46 -4.80
C LEU A 118 -3.99 2.24 -6.17
N GLU A 119 -4.52 2.88 -7.21
CA GLU A 119 -4.01 2.73 -8.58
C GLU A 119 -2.61 3.33 -8.72
N ALA A 120 -2.27 4.41 -8.02
CA ALA A 120 -0.91 4.96 -8.01
C ALA A 120 0.10 3.94 -7.43
N VAL A 121 -0.24 3.30 -6.31
CA VAL A 121 0.59 2.22 -5.73
C VAL A 121 0.60 0.99 -6.64
N TYR A 122 -0.54 0.67 -7.26
CA TYR A 122 -0.67 -0.42 -8.24
C TYR A 122 0.25 -0.20 -9.43
N ALA A 123 0.37 1.03 -9.92
CA ALA A 123 1.23 1.42 -11.03
C ALA A 123 2.70 1.67 -10.63
N SER A 124 3.08 1.39 -9.37
CA SER A 124 4.45 1.59 -8.91
C SER A 124 5.47 0.78 -9.71
N ALA A 125 6.72 1.26 -9.74
CA ALA A 125 7.81 0.57 -10.42
C ALA A 125 8.33 -0.68 -9.67
N SER A 126 7.74 -1.03 -8.52
CA SER A 126 8.10 -2.21 -7.72
C SER A 126 7.72 -3.51 -8.43
N ASP A 127 8.52 -4.56 -8.32
CA ASP A 127 8.26 -5.87 -8.93
C ASP A 127 7.09 -6.59 -8.24
N LEU A 128 6.90 -6.40 -6.93
CA LEU A 128 5.79 -6.98 -6.17
C LEU A 128 4.83 -5.90 -5.67
N LEU A 129 3.54 -6.23 -5.69
CA LEU A 129 2.47 -5.41 -5.15
C LEU A 129 1.65 -6.27 -4.18
N ILE A 130 1.38 -5.74 -2.99
CA ILE A 130 0.43 -6.33 -2.04
C ILE A 130 -0.53 -5.21 -1.66
N LEU A 131 -1.83 -5.43 -1.85
CA LEU A 131 -2.87 -4.50 -1.39
C LEU A 131 -3.68 -5.18 -0.27
N PRO A 132 -3.79 -4.57 0.93
CA PRO A 132 -4.70 -5.01 1.96
C PRO A 132 -6.13 -5.06 1.44
N ILE A 133 -6.85 -6.14 1.77
CA ILE A 133 -8.22 -6.31 1.29
C ILE A 133 -9.13 -5.19 1.79
N GLN A 134 -8.93 -4.71 3.03
CA GLN A 134 -9.73 -3.60 3.57
C GLN A 134 -9.55 -2.34 2.73
N ASP A 135 -8.31 -2.00 2.35
CA ASP A 135 -8.04 -0.81 1.54
C ASP A 135 -8.70 -0.93 0.16
N VAL A 136 -8.64 -2.11 -0.44
CA VAL A 136 -9.24 -2.42 -1.74
C VAL A 136 -10.77 -2.23 -1.73
N PHE A 137 -11.44 -2.61 -0.63
CA PHE A 137 -12.88 -2.43 -0.45
C PHE A 137 -13.25 -1.07 0.18
N GLY A 138 -12.29 -0.35 0.77
CA GLY A 138 -12.54 0.85 1.59
C GLY A 138 -13.12 0.54 2.97
N TRP A 139 -12.96 -0.68 3.46
CA TRP A 139 -13.34 -1.06 4.82
C TRP A 139 -12.38 -0.43 5.83
N ARG A 140 -12.86 -0.32 7.08
CA ARG A 140 -12.20 0.47 8.13
C ARG A 140 -11.72 -0.39 9.28
N GLU A 141 -12.13 -1.65 9.33
CA GLU A 141 -11.81 -2.57 10.41
C GLU A 141 -10.33 -2.97 10.36
N ARG A 142 -9.62 -2.66 11.45
CA ARG A 142 -8.24 -3.06 11.66
C ARG A 142 -8.13 -4.56 11.94
N ILE A 143 -7.02 -5.17 11.51
CA ILE A 143 -6.66 -6.55 11.87
C ILE A 143 -5.98 -6.59 13.23
N ASN A 144 -5.05 -5.68 13.47
CA ASN A 144 -4.26 -5.63 14.70
C ASN A 144 -3.98 -4.18 15.12
N GLU A 145 -3.90 -3.96 16.42
CA GLU A 145 -3.36 -2.75 17.05
C GLU A 145 -2.08 -3.12 17.82
N PRO A 146 -0.88 -2.82 17.28
CA PRO A 146 0.38 -3.22 17.90
C PRO A 146 0.54 -2.72 19.34
N GLY A 147 1.14 -3.55 20.19
CA GLY A 147 1.39 -3.20 21.59
C GLY A 147 0.17 -3.33 22.51
N THR A 148 -0.94 -3.86 22.02
CA THR A 148 -2.16 -4.08 22.81
C THR A 148 -2.47 -5.57 22.98
N VAL A 149 -3.12 -5.92 24.10
CA VAL A 149 -3.73 -7.23 24.32
C VAL A 149 -5.21 -6.99 24.59
N ASN A 150 -6.05 -7.34 23.63
CA ASN A 150 -7.49 -7.12 23.66
C ASN A 150 -8.21 -8.32 23.00
N ASP A 151 -9.54 -8.29 22.99
CA ASP A 151 -10.40 -9.30 22.39
C ASP A 151 -10.73 -9.05 20.90
N THR A 152 -10.19 -8.00 20.31
CA THR A 152 -10.49 -7.58 18.92
C THR A 152 -9.34 -7.84 17.94
N ASN A 153 -8.08 -7.82 18.38
CA ASN A 153 -6.93 -8.15 17.56
C ASN A 153 -7.06 -9.56 16.98
N TRP A 154 -6.73 -9.71 15.70
CA TRP A 154 -6.75 -10.98 14.96
C TRP A 154 -8.14 -11.62 14.85
N THR A 155 -9.21 -10.84 15.05
CA THR A 155 -10.60 -11.32 14.94
C THR A 155 -11.30 -10.90 13.66
N PHE A 156 -10.69 -10.02 12.84
CA PHE A 156 -11.26 -9.57 11.57
C PHE A 156 -11.66 -10.76 10.67
N ARG A 157 -12.83 -10.66 10.06
CA ARG A 157 -13.35 -11.65 9.12
C ARG A 157 -13.88 -10.95 7.89
N LEU A 158 -13.76 -11.61 6.74
CA LEU A 158 -14.48 -11.18 5.55
C LEU A 158 -15.99 -11.24 5.79
N PRO A 159 -16.76 -10.29 5.24
CA PRO A 159 -18.22 -10.31 5.36
C PRO A 159 -18.86 -11.51 4.67
N TRP A 160 -18.11 -12.16 3.76
CA TRP A 160 -18.57 -13.32 3.00
C TRP A 160 -17.55 -14.46 3.02
N PRO A 161 -18.00 -15.72 2.93
CA PRO A 161 -17.15 -16.86 2.62
C PRO A 161 -16.39 -16.66 1.29
N VAL A 162 -15.15 -17.15 1.23
CA VAL A 162 -14.28 -17.00 0.06
C VAL A 162 -14.88 -17.60 -1.22
N ASP A 163 -15.63 -18.71 -1.10
CA ASP A 163 -16.33 -19.39 -2.19
C ASP A 163 -17.51 -18.59 -2.76
N GLN A 164 -17.98 -17.54 -2.07
CA GLN A 164 -19.05 -16.65 -2.53
C GLN A 164 -18.54 -15.36 -3.16
N LEU A 165 -17.24 -15.06 -3.11
CA LEU A 165 -16.68 -13.81 -3.65
C LEU A 165 -17.02 -13.59 -5.14
N ASN A 166 -17.14 -14.65 -5.93
CA ASN A 166 -17.48 -14.57 -7.35
C ASN A 166 -18.97 -14.29 -7.61
N SER A 167 -19.83 -14.42 -6.62
CA SER A 167 -21.27 -14.08 -6.70
C SER A 167 -21.61 -12.76 -6.02
N GLU A 168 -20.82 -12.30 -5.06
CA GLU A 168 -21.05 -11.04 -4.36
C GLU A 168 -20.82 -9.82 -5.27
N PRO A 169 -21.83 -8.95 -5.47
CA PRO A 169 -21.73 -7.83 -6.41
C PRO A 169 -20.56 -6.88 -6.12
N GLU A 170 -20.31 -6.57 -4.85
CA GLU A 170 -19.22 -5.70 -4.42
C GLU A 170 -17.84 -6.31 -4.71
N ALA A 171 -17.67 -7.60 -4.39
CA ALA A 171 -16.43 -8.33 -4.66
C ALA A 171 -16.15 -8.46 -6.16
N ARG A 172 -17.19 -8.69 -6.97
CA ARG A 172 -17.07 -8.71 -8.44
C ARG A 172 -16.64 -7.37 -9.01
N ALA A 173 -17.31 -6.28 -8.60
CA ALA A 173 -16.96 -4.94 -9.06
C ALA A 173 -15.50 -4.59 -8.72
N CYS A 174 -15.06 -4.98 -7.53
CA CYS A 174 -13.69 -4.81 -7.11
C CYS A 174 -12.70 -5.64 -7.95
N ALA A 175 -12.98 -6.92 -8.18
CA ALA A 175 -12.16 -7.79 -9.02
C ALA A 175 -12.07 -7.29 -10.47
N GLU A 176 -13.17 -6.79 -11.04
CA GLU A 176 -13.20 -6.17 -12.38
C GLU A 176 -12.33 -4.91 -12.44
N ARG A 177 -12.41 -4.03 -11.42
CA ARG A 177 -11.55 -2.85 -11.32
C ARG A 177 -10.07 -3.23 -11.26
N LEU A 178 -9.69 -4.16 -10.38
CA LEU A 178 -8.30 -4.61 -10.26
C LEU A 178 -7.79 -5.28 -11.55
N ARG A 179 -8.64 -6.03 -12.26
CA ARG A 179 -8.29 -6.61 -13.55
C ARG A 179 -8.07 -5.54 -14.63
N ASN A 180 -8.89 -4.50 -14.65
CA ASN A 180 -8.70 -3.38 -15.57
C ASN A 180 -7.37 -2.65 -15.30
N TRP A 181 -6.96 -2.51 -14.03
CA TRP A 181 -5.65 -1.96 -13.67
C TRP A 181 -4.50 -2.90 -14.06
N ALA A 182 -4.65 -4.21 -13.85
CA ALA A 182 -3.69 -5.22 -14.28
C ALA A 182 -3.39 -5.10 -15.79
N ASP A 183 -4.45 -4.98 -16.60
CA ASP A 183 -4.35 -4.84 -18.04
C ASP A 183 -3.75 -3.50 -18.47
N ARG A 184 -4.15 -2.40 -17.81
CA ARG A 184 -3.67 -1.03 -18.09
C ARG A 184 -2.18 -0.87 -17.79
N HIS A 185 -1.71 -1.44 -16.67
CA HIS A 185 -0.35 -1.25 -16.16
C HIS A 185 0.58 -2.44 -16.46
N GLY A 186 0.10 -3.45 -17.19
CA GLY A 186 0.91 -4.61 -17.59
C GLY A 186 1.35 -5.50 -16.44
N ARG A 187 0.60 -5.53 -15.33
CA ARG A 187 0.87 -6.37 -14.15
C ARG A 187 0.01 -7.64 -14.22
N ARG A 188 0.48 -8.65 -14.95
CA ARG A 188 -0.18 -9.97 -15.08
C ARG A 188 0.71 -11.09 -14.54
#